data_AF-A0A7C1HK67-F1
#
_entry.id   AF-A0A7C1HK67-F1
#
_cell.length_a   1.000
_cell.length_b   1.000
_cell.length_c   1.000
_cell.angle_alpha   90.00
_cell.angle_beta   90.00
_cell.angle_gamma   90.00
#
_symmetry.space_group_name_H-M   'P 1'
#
loop_
_entity.id
_entity.type
_entity.pdbx_description
1 polymer ?
#
loop_
_entity_poly.entity_id
_entity_poly.type
_entity_poly.pdbx_seq_one_letter_code
_entity_poly.pdbx_strand_id
1 'polypeptide(L)' 'MENFPIIHLITLVIGAVVLFVIKKKYRDVRIIEMVMVFILYAILVALYTEPVINLTRKLIGLLQ' A
#
# COMPACT_ATOMS: atom_id res chain seq x y z
N MET A 1 -18.42 14.65 9.69
CA MET A 1 -18.36 13.27 9.19
C MET A 1 -17.02 13.15 8.51
N GLU A 2 -16.02 12.65 9.24
CA GLU A 2 -14.68 12.45 8.69
C GLU A 2 -14.78 11.38 7.61
N ASN A 3 -14.70 11.79 6.34
CA ASN A 3 -14.67 10.85 5.24
C ASN A 3 -13.39 10.04 5.38
N PHE A 4 -13.52 8.82 5.93
CA PHE A 4 -12.49 7.80 5.83
C PHE A 4 -11.96 7.78 4.38
N PRO A 5 -10.66 7.61 4.15
CA PRO A 5 -10.08 7.63 2.81
C PRO A 5 -10.45 6.34 2.07
N ILE A 6 -11.72 6.21 1.68
CA ILE A 6 -12.32 5.07 0.96
C ILE A 6 -11.52 4.78 -0.32
N ILE A 7 -10.99 5.84 -0.94
CA ILE A 7 -10.14 5.76 -2.14
C ILE A 7 -8.87 4.94 -1.88
N HIS A 8 -8.24 5.07 -0.71
CA HIS A 8 -7.03 4.31 -0.37
C HIS A 8 -7.35 2.84 -0.09
N LEU A 9 -8.50 2.57 0.53
CA LEU A 9 -8.97 1.21 0.78
C LEU A 9 -9.33 0.50 -0.53
N ILE A 10 -10.01 1.20 -1.45
CA ILE A 10 -10.29 0.72 -2.81
C ILE A 10 -8.98 0.46 -3.57
N THR A 11 -8.01 1.37 -3.46
CA THR A 11 -6.71 1.22 -4.12
C THR A 11 -6.01 -0.04 -3.61
N LEU A 12 -5.92 -0.24 -2.30
CA LEU A 12 -5.32 -1.43 -1.69
C LEU A 12 -5.95 -2.73 -2.20
N VAL A 13 -7.29 -2.77 -2.29
CA VAL A 13 -8.05 -3.91 -2.80
C VAL A 13 -7.74 -4.16 -4.28
N ILE A 14 -7.67 -3.11 -5.11
CA ILE A 14 -7.30 -3.22 -6.52
C ILE A 14 -5.88 -3.79 -6.66
N GLY A 15 -4.92 -3.34 -5.87
CA GLY A 15 -3.56 -3.88 -5.90
C GLY A 15 -3.48 -5.35 -5.50
N ALA A 16 -4.27 -5.79 -4.52
CA ALA A 16 -4.40 -7.20 -4.16
C ALA A 16 -4.97 -8.03 -5.32
N VAL A 17 -5.99 -7.52 -6.02
CA VAL A 17 -6.58 -8.16 -7.21
C VAL A 17 -5.56 -8.25 -8.35
N VAL A 18 -4.79 -7.20 -8.61
CA VAL A 18 -3.73 -7.20 -9.64
C VAL A 18 -2.69 -8.28 -9.33
N LEU A 19 -2.24 -8.38 -8.08
CA LEU A 19 -1.30 -9.44 -7.68
C LEU A 19 -1.90 -10.83 -7.87
N PHE A 20 -3.18 -11.02 -7.53
CA PHE A 20 -3.87 -12.29 -7.77
C PHE A 20 -3.94 -12.66 -9.26
N VAL A 21 -4.18 -11.68 -10.13
CA VAL A 21 -4.14 -11.86 -11.59
C VAL A 21 -2.75 -12.27 -12.05
N ILE A 22 -1.68 -11.64 -11.52
CA ILE A 22 -0.29 -11.99 -11.83
C ILE A 22 0.01 -13.43 -11.38
N LYS A 23 -0.44 -13.86 -10.19
CA LYS A 23 -0.30 -15.27 -9.75
C LYS A 23 -0.95 -16.25 -10.69
N LYS A 24 -2.17 -15.92 -11.15
CA LYS A 24 -2.94 -16.77 -12.05
C LYS A 24 -2.27 -16.86 -13.41
N LYS A 25 -1.63 -15.79 -13.87
CA LYS A 25 -0.92 -15.72 -15.15
C LYS A 25 0.47 -16.39 -15.09
N TYR A 26 1.19 -16.24 -13.99
CA TYR A 26 2.55 -16.73 -13.82
C TYR A 26 2.61 -17.74 -12.67
N ARG A 27 2.40 -19.02 -13.01
CA ARG A 27 2.28 -20.13 -12.05
C ARG A 27 3.57 -20.47 -11.32
N ASP A 28 4.72 -20.02 -11.83
CA ASP A 28 6.05 -20.18 -11.21
C ASP A 28 6.36 -19.13 -10.13
N VAL A 29 5.52 -18.10 -9.97
CA VAL A 29 5.76 -17.07 -8.95
C VAL A 29 5.51 -17.64 -7.56
N ARG A 30 6.55 -17.64 -6.73
CA ARG A 30 6.49 -18.17 -5.37
C ARG A 30 5.55 -17.30 -4.52
N ILE A 31 4.82 -17.94 -3.60
CA ILE A 31 3.90 -17.23 -2.70
C ILE A 31 4.64 -16.14 -1.91
N ILE A 32 5.88 -16.40 -1.49
CA ILE A 32 6.68 -15.46 -0.71
C ILE A 32 7.05 -14.20 -1.49
N GLU A 33 7.26 -14.32 -2.81
CA GLU A 33 7.54 -13.18 -3.69
C GLU A 33 6.31 -12.28 -3.80
N MET A 34 5.12 -12.87 -3.91
CA MET A 34 3.88 -12.10 -3.91
C MET A 34 3.62 -11.38 -2.60
N VAL A 35 3.88 -12.02 -1.47
CA VAL A 35 3.73 -11.41 -0.15
C VAL A 35 4.68 -10.23 0.00
N MET A 36 5.93 -10.37 -0.44
CA MET A 36 6.91 -9.29 -0.43
C MET A 36 6.47 -8.11 -1.32
N VAL A 37 6.00 -8.38 -2.54
CA VAL A 37 5.48 -7.33 -3.44
C VAL A 37 4.23 -6.67 -2.86
N PHE A 38 3.34 -7.42 -2.20
CA PHE A 38 2.16 -6.86 -1.55
C PHE A 38 2.52 -5.96 -0.36
N ILE A 39 3.52 -6.35 0.45
CA ILE A 39 4.03 -5.52 1.54
C ILE A 39 4.61 -4.21 0.99
N LEU A 40 5.42 -4.27 -0.07
CA LEU A 40 5.98 -3.07 -0.71
C LEU A 40 4.88 -2.16 -1.27
N TYR A 41 3.86 -2.76 -1.89
CA TYR A 41 2.69 -2.03 -2.37
C TYR A 41 1.92 -1.36 -1.23
N ALA A 42 1.69 -2.06 -0.12
CA ALA A 42 1.02 -1.51 1.06
C ALA A 42 1.83 -0.36 1.68
N ILE A 43 3.17 -0.46 1.72
CA ILE A 43 4.05 0.62 2.18
C ILE A 43 3.95 1.83 1.24
N LEU A 44 3.94 1.63 -0.08
CA LEU A 44 3.74 2.72 -1.04
C LEU A 44 2.40 3.41 -0.82
N VAL A 45 1.30 2.64 -0.74
CA VAL A 45 -0.03 3.19 -0.47
C VAL A 45 -0.03 3.95 0.87
N ALA A 46 0.63 3.42 1.90
CA ALA A 46 0.76 4.07 3.19
C ALA A 46 1.57 5.38 3.12
N LEU A 47 2.65 5.43 2.35
CA LEU A 47 3.46 6.65 2.18
C LEU A 47 2.71 7.78 1.47
N TYR A 48 1.78 7.44 0.57
CA TYR A 48 0.97 8.42 -0.16
C TYR A 48 -0.33 8.82 0.55
N THR A 49 -0.67 8.19 1.68
CA THR A 49 -1.81 8.60 2.52
C THR A 49 -1.53 9.94 3.21
N GLU A 50 -2.47 10.88 3.13
CA GLU A 50 -2.46 12.15 3.89
C GLU A 50 -2.06 12.01 5.37
N PRO A 51 -2.59 11.05 6.17
CA PRO A 51 -2.20 10.91 7.57
C PRO A 51 -0.71 10.59 7.75
N VAL A 52 -0.12 9.77 6.88
CA VAL A 52 1.29 9.39 6.99
C VAL A 52 2.20 10.52 6.55
N ILE A 53 1.84 11.25 5.47
CA ILE A 53 2.56 12.45 5.06
C ILE A 53 2.57 13.49 6.18
N ASN A 54 1.44 13.66 6.88
CA ASN A 54 1.35 14.57 8.02
C ASN A 54 2.21 14.09 9.21
N LEU A 55 2.24 12.79 9.49
CA LEU A 55 3.13 12.20 10.51
C LEU A 55 4.61 12.37 10.16
N THR A 56 4.99 12.15 8.90
CA THR A 56 6.37 12.36 8.42
C THR A 56 6.78 13.82 8.55
N ARG A 57 5.90 14.77 8.16
CA ARG A 57 6.15 16.20 8.35
C ARG A 57 6.33 16.57 9.81
N LYS A 58 5.52 15.99 10.71
CA LYS A 58 5.59 16.22 12.16
C LYS A 58 6.88 15.64 12.75
N LEU A 59 7.32 14.47 12.30
CA LEU A 59 8.61 13.88 12.68
C LEU A 59 9.79 14.73 12.22
N ILE A 60 9.79 15.21 10.98
CA ILE A 60 10.84 16.09 10.46
C ILE A 60 10.85 17.41 11.24
N GLY A 61 9.69 18.00 11.53
CA GLY A 61 9.58 19.21 12.33
C GLY A 61 9.95 19.06 13.81
N LEU A 62 10.06 17.83 14.33
CA LEU A 62 10.60 17.55 15.68
C LEU A 62 12.13 17.39 15.67
N LEU A 63 12.74 17.23 14.49
CA LEU A 63 14.19 17.06 14.31
C LEU A 63 14.89 18.37 13.87
N GLN A 64 14.12 19.41 13.53
CA GLN A 64 14.59 20.79 13.31
C GLN A 64 14.47 21.61 14.59
#